data_AF-V9GZJ3-F1
#
_entry.id   AF-V9GZJ3-F1
#
_cell.length_a   1.000
_cell.length_b   1.000
_cell.length_c   1.000
_cell.angle_alpha   90.00
_cell.angle_beta   90.00
_cell.angle_gamma   90.00
#
_symmetry.space_group_name_H-M   'P 1'
#
loop_
_entity.id
_entity.type
_entity.pdbx_description
1 polymer ?
#
loop_
_entity_poly.entity_id
_entity_poly.type
_entity_poly.pdbx_seq_one_letter_code
_entity_poly.pdbx_strand_id
1 'polypeptide(L)'
;MNAVVSFVPQLGEQELREPYIGMEFQSLDTGFKFYLDYAHRNGFSVRKNRISRSRKDKSIIGQEFVCSKEGFRLKKCNQACNCD
;
A
#
# COMPACT_ATOMS: atom_id res chain seq x y z
N MET A 1 -34.80 -4.32 -32.01
CA MET A 1 -34.68 -3.34 -30.90
C MET A 1 -33.22 -3.28 -30.54
N ASN A 2 -32.56 -2.17 -30.88
CA ASN A 2 -31.12 -2.01 -30.68
C ASN A 2 -30.89 -1.44 -29.28
N ALA A 3 -30.22 -2.20 -28.42
CA ALA A 3 -29.73 -1.69 -27.14
C ALA A 3 -28.39 -0.99 -27.39
N VAL A 4 -28.40 0.34 -27.32
CA VAL A 4 -27.21 1.17 -27.37
C VAL A 4 -26.57 1.28 -25.97
N VAL A 5 -25.31 0.86 -25.91
CA VAL A 5 -24.17 1.45 -25.17
C VAL A 5 -24.27 1.39 -23.63
N SER A 6 -23.37 0.64 -22.97
CA SER A 6 -22.09 1.23 -22.58
C SER A 6 -20.90 0.30 -22.81
N PHE A 7 -20.06 0.70 -23.76
CA PHE A 7 -18.65 0.35 -23.79
C PHE A 7 -18.03 0.92 -22.52
N VAL A 8 -18.01 0.14 -21.44
CA VAL A 8 -17.07 0.41 -20.35
C VAL A 8 -15.70 0.15 -20.96
N PRO A 9 -14.82 1.16 -21.11
CA PRO A 9 -13.46 0.86 -21.49
C PRO A 9 -12.98 -0.11 -20.43
N GLN A 10 -12.55 -1.29 -20.85
CA GLN A 10 -11.85 -2.23 -19.98
C GLN A 10 -10.52 -1.55 -19.63
N LEU A 11 -10.57 -0.56 -18.73
CA LEU A 11 -9.42 -0.06 -18.01
C LEU A 11 -8.86 -1.29 -17.35
N GLY A 12 -7.75 -1.75 -17.93
CA GLY A 12 -7.20 -3.07 -17.64
C GLY A 12 -7.05 -3.26 -16.14
N GLU A 13 -7.05 -4.51 -15.72
CA GLU A 13 -6.83 -4.98 -14.34
C GLU A 13 -5.61 -4.35 -13.63
N GLN A 14 -4.81 -3.55 -14.32
CA GLN A 14 -3.75 -2.69 -13.79
C GLN A 14 -4.27 -1.51 -12.96
N GLU A 15 -5.39 -0.86 -13.31
CA GLU A 15 -5.92 0.31 -12.59
C GLU A 15 -6.67 -0.07 -11.30
N LEU A 16 -7.26 -1.27 -11.25
CA LEU A 16 -7.86 -1.84 -10.03
C LEU A 16 -6.82 -2.21 -8.95
N ARG A 17 -5.54 -1.95 -9.21
CA ARG A 17 -4.40 -2.43 -8.44
C ARG A 17 -3.58 -1.29 -7.84
N GLU A 18 -3.99 -0.03 -8.04
CA GLU A 18 -3.46 1.11 -7.32
C GLU A 18 -4.26 1.33 -6.01
N PRO A 19 -3.58 1.45 -4.85
CA PRO A 19 -4.25 1.75 -3.60
C PRO A 19 -4.85 3.16 -3.61
N TYR A 20 -6.08 3.29 -3.12
CA TYR A 20 -6.75 4.57 -2.92
C TYR A 20 -7.17 4.78 -1.45
N ILE A 21 -7.40 6.03 -1.06
CA ILE A 21 -7.79 6.39 0.31
C ILE A 21 -9.22 5.92 0.58
N GLY A 22 -9.42 5.26 1.71
CA GLY A 22 -10.73 4.73 2.12
C GLY A 22 -11.04 3.34 1.55
N MET A 23 -10.08 2.66 0.93
CA MET A 23 -10.23 1.27 0.54
C MET A 23 -10.41 0.37 1.77
N GLU A 24 -11.38 -0.54 1.71
CA GLU A 24 -11.72 -1.46 2.78
C GLU A 24 -11.23 -2.88 2.50
N PHE A 25 -10.83 -3.60 3.54
CA PHE A 25 -10.40 -4.99 3.46
C PHE A 25 -11.15 -5.84 4.48
N GLN A 26 -11.37 -7.11 4.13
CA GLN A 26 -12.03 -8.07 5.02
C GLN A 26 -11.19 -8.37 6.28
N SER A 27 -9.87 -8.29 6.18
CA SER A 27 -8.95 -8.49 7.30
C SER A 27 -7.62 -7.75 7.11
N LEU A 28 -6.91 -7.55 8.22
CA LEU A 28 -5.56 -6.97 8.19
C LEU A 28 -4.60 -7.76 7.30
N ASP A 29 -4.71 -9.09 7.26
CA ASP A 29 -3.84 -9.92 6.43
C ASP A 29 -4.19 -9.83 4.94
N THR A 30 -5.47 -9.70 4.58
CA THR A 30 -5.86 -9.42 3.19
C THR A 30 -5.36 -8.06 2.72
N GLY A 31 -5.48 -7.03 3.57
CA GLY A 31 -4.90 -5.71 3.28
C GLY A 31 -3.38 -5.77 3.16
N PHE A 32 -2.71 -6.47 4.07
CA PHE A 32 -1.25 -6.62 4.01
C PHE A 32 -0.78 -7.31 2.72
N LYS A 33 -1.46 -8.39 2.30
CA LYS A 33 -1.15 -9.09 1.04
C LYS A 33 -1.33 -8.18 -0.18
N PHE A 34 -2.41 -7.39 -0.22
CA PHE A 34 -2.63 -6.42 -1.29
C PHE A 34 -1.46 -5.42 -1.39
N TYR A 35 -1.05 -4.84 -0.26
CA TYR A 35 0.07 -3.89 -0.24
C TYR A 35 1.42 -4.54 -0.52
N LEU A 36 1.61 -5.83 -0.17
CA LEU A 36 2.79 -6.60 -0.58
C LEU A 36 2.85 -6.75 -2.11
N ASP A 37 1.76 -7.17 -2.75
CA ASP A 37 1.69 -7.33 -4.20
C ASP A 37 1.87 -6.00 -4.93
N TYR A 38 1.32 -4.92 -4.37
CA TYR A 38 1.57 -3.57 -4.87
C TYR A 38 3.05 -3.18 -4.74
N ALA A 39 3.67 -3.42 -3.58
CA ALA A 39 5.07 -3.10 -3.33
C ALA A 39 6.01 -3.88 -4.26
N HIS A 40 5.77 -5.17 -4.43
CA HIS A 40 6.54 -6.02 -5.34
C HIS A 40 6.51 -5.50 -6.78
N ARG A 41 5.33 -5.12 -7.30
CA ARG A 41 5.21 -4.55 -8.65
C ARG A 41 5.91 -3.19 -8.80
N ASN A 42 5.95 -2.41 -7.73
CA ASN A 42 6.52 -1.06 -7.73
C ASN A 42 7.98 -0.99 -7.23
N GLY A 43 8.62 -2.16 -7.02
CA GLY A 43 10.02 -2.26 -6.66
C GLY A 43 10.36 -1.79 -5.25
N PHE A 44 9.48 -1.99 -4.28
CA PHE A 44 9.74 -1.69 -2.87
C PHE A 44 9.20 -2.76 -1.93
N SER A 45 9.50 -2.65 -0.63
CA SER A 45 9.00 -3.59 0.38
C SER A 45 8.06 -2.91 1.37
N VAL A 46 7.14 -3.69 1.93
CA VAL A 46 6.21 -3.25 2.98
C VAL A 46 6.40 -4.16 4.19
N ARG A 47 6.35 -3.59 5.39
CA ARG A 47 6.47 -4.33 6.66
C ARG A 47 5.38 -3.91 7.65
N LYS A 48 5.02 -4.84 8.54
CA LYS A 48 4.15 -4.56 9.68
C LYS A 48 4.91 -3.69 10.69
N ASN A 49 4.29 -2.57 11.08
CA ASN A 49 4.83 -1.64 12.07
C ASN A 49 4.01 -1.71 13.37
N ARG A 50 3.39 -0.60 13.78
CA ARG A 50 2.71 -0.46 15.06
C ARG A 50 1.37 -1.18 15.08
N ILE A 51 1.10 -1.88 16.18
CA ILE A 51 -0.20 -2.47 16.49
C ILE A 51 -0.93 -1.57 17.49
N SER A 52 -2.14 -1.16 17.13
CA SER A 52 -3.06 -0.47 18.05
C SER A 52 -3.96 -1.51 18.71
N ARG A 53 -3.99 -1.52 20.05
CA ARG A 53 -4.82 -2.43 20.85
C ARG A 53 -5.87 -1.67 21.65
N SER A 54 -7.04 -2.27 21.80
CA SER A 54 -8.10 -1.79 22.69
C SER A 54 -7.58 -1.69 24.12
N ARG A 55 -7.92 -0.62 24.84
CA ARG A 55 -7.55 -0.46 26.25
C ARG A 55 -8.34 -1.38 27.18
N LYS A 56 -9.53 -1.82 26.75
CA LYS A 56 -10.44 -2.65 27.56
C LYS A 56 -10.03 -4.13 27.49
N ASP A 57 -10.00 -4.66 26.27
CA ASP A 57 -9.86 -6.11 26.05
C ASP A 57 -8.50 -6.51 25.44
N LYS A 58 -7.61 -5.53 25.20
CA LYS A 58 -6.31 -5.72 24.55
C LYS A 58 -6.38 -6.33 23.13
N SER A 59 -7.57 -6.42 22.54
CA SER A 59 -7.78 -6.85 21.15
C SER A 59 -7.13 -5.88 20.16
N ILE A 60 -6.74 -6.37 18.98
CA ILE A 60 -6.16 -5.52 17.93
C ILE A 60 -7.28 -4.72 17.26
N ILE A 61 -7.18 -3.39 17.34
CA ILE A 61 -8.13 -2.45 16.73
C ILE A 61 -7.54 -1.75 15.51
N GLY A 62 -6.25 -1.93 15.24
CA GLY A 62 -5.59 -1.38 14.07
C GLY A 62 -4.15 -1.84 13.93
N GLN A 63 -3.64 -1.77 12.72
CA GLN A 63 -2.27 -2.13 12.37
C GLN A 63 -1.76 -1.12 11.34
N GLU A 64 -0.57 -0.60 11.60
CA GLU A 64 0.15 0.27 10.69
C GLU A 64 1.08 -0.56 9.80
N PHE A 65 1.11 -0.24 8.52
CA PHE A 65 2.05 -0.80 7.54
C PHE A 65 2.91 0.34 7.01
N VAL A 66 4.22 0.11 6.93
CA VAL A 66 5.18 1.09 6.41
C VAL A 66 5.89 0.52 5.20
N CYS A 67 6.24 1.37 4.24
CA CYS A 67 6.98 0.96 3.05
C CYS A 67 8.43 1.46 3.07
N SER A 68 9.32 0.82 2.32
CA SER A 68 10.72 1.27 2.23
C SER A 68 10.91 2.58 1.49
N LYS A 69 9.87 3.07 0.78
CA LYS A 69 9.83 4.42 0.20
C LYS A 69 9.41 5.49 1.22
N GLU A 70 8.83 5.08 2.35
CA GLU A 70 8.42 5.98 3.41
C GLU A 70 9.65 6.36 4.24
N GLY A 71 10.00 7.64 4.23
CA GLY A 71 11.17 8.14 4.92
C GLY A 71 12.44 8.03 4.08
N PHE A 72 12.51 8.78 2.97
CA PHE A 72 13.77 9.41 2.58
C PHE A 72 14.33 10.10 3.83
N ARG A 73 15.17 9.39 4.59
CA ARG A 73 16.10 10.04 5.49
C ARG A 73 16.92 10.88 4.54
N LEU A 74 16.74 12.20 4.60
CA LEU A 74 17.76 13.13 4.12
C LEU A 74 19.07 12.53 4.61
N LYS A 75 19.84 11.92 3.72
CA LYS A 75 21.17 11.46 4.06
C LYS A 75 21.80 12.71 4.63
N LYS A 76 22.18 12.72 5.91
CA LYS A 76 23.15 13.72 6.34
C LYS A 76 24.32 13.48 5.40
N CYS A 77 24.52 14.39 4.45
CA CYS A 77 25.70 14.41 3.61
C CYS A 77 26.88 14.71 4.52
N ASN A 78 27.31 13.72 5.29
CA ASN A 78 28.59 13.72 5.96
C ASN A 78 29.52 12.86 5.09
N GLN A 79 30.03 13.55 4.08
CA GLN A 79 31.21 13.27 3.27
C GLN A 79 31.15 12.07 2.29
N ALA A 80 31.44 12.42 1.03
CA ALA A 80 31.79 11.57 -0.11
C ALA A 80 30.70 10.66 -0.71
N CYS A 81 29.84 11.24 -1.54
CA CYS A 81 29.43 10.54 -2.76
C CYS A 81 29.87 11.43 -3.94
N ASN A 82 31.08 11.19 -4.45
CA ASN A 82 31.37 11.57 -5.83
C ASN A 82 30.63 10.55 -6.69
N CYS A 83 29.71 11.03 -7.52
CA CYS A 83 29.12 10.25 -8.59
C CYS A 83 29.85 10.66 -9.87
N ASP A 84 30.52 9.70 -10.52
CA ASP A 84 30.94 9.80 -11.92
C ASP A 84 29.72 9.97 -12.85
#